data_AF-A0A843D3T2-F1
#
_entry.id   AF-A0A843D3T2-F1
#
_cell.length_a   1.000
_cell.length_b   1.000
_cell.length_c   1.000
_cell.angle_alpha   90.00
_cell.angle_beta   90.00
_cell.angle_gamma   90.00
#
_symmetry.space_group_name_H-M   'P 1'
#
loop_
_entity.id
_entity.type
_entity.pdbx_description
1 polymer ?
#
loop_
_entity_poly.entity_id
_entity_poly.type
_entity_poly.pdbx_seq_one_letter_code
_entity_poly.pdbx_strand_id
1 'polypeptide(L)'
;MGAGYFYRCPKCGYSFGASTGVGFMFPMVYAETVQKAKKGELGKEIQDFFKEHEDGAINASMVILRCEDCGHLSSGMNLTMYVPNGKKPKKNEHGRWSVALPFEGADYVTGIELEEYYTEFAKYPHKCENCGGRMIPLHTKPVCPECNTPLEEELDLLWD
;
A
#
# COMPACT_ATOMS: atom_id res chain seq x y z
N MET A 1 -3.10 9.00 -9.40
CA MET A 1 -3.30 10.10 -8.43
C MET A 1 -2.61 9.78 -7.12
N GLY A 2 -1.70 10.66 -6.73
CA GLY A 2 -1.19 10.77 -5.38
C GLY A 2 -2.14 11.60 -4.53
N ALA A 3 -2.30 11.21 -3.28
CA ALA A 3 -3.08 11.92 -2.30
C ALA A 3 -2.30 12.00 -0.99
N GLY A 4 -2.44 13.12 -0.28
CA GLY A 4 -1.79 13.38 0.98
C GLY A 4 -2.76 14.08 1.91
N TYR A 5 -2.97 13.49 3.08
CA TYR A 5 -3.92 13.96 4.06
C TYR A 5 -3.19 14.46 5.30
N PHE A 6 -3.60 15.63 5.78
CA PHE A 6 -3.23 16.11 7.11
C PHE A 6 -4.47 16.11 8.01
N TYR A 7 -4.33 15.41 9.13
CA TYR A 7 -5.36 15.21 10.12
C TYR A 7 -4.98 15.88 11.42
N ARG A 8 -5.96 16.46 12.11
CA ARG A 8 -5.78 17.03 13.44
C ARG A 8 -6.90 16.64 14.40
N CYS A 9 -6.54 16.38 15.65
CA CYS A 9 -7.50 16.14 16.71
C CYS A 9 -7.99 17.48 17.28
N PRO A 10 -9.30 17.77 17.26
CA PRO A 10 -9.84 19.01 17.83
C PRO A 10 -9.76 19.07 19.36
N LYS A 11 -9.58 17.93 20.05
CA LYS A 11 -9.54 17.85 21.51
C LYS A 11 -8.14 18.04 22.11
N CYS A 12 -7.15 17.29 21.62
CA CYS A 12 -5.79 17.33 22.16
C CYS A 12 -4.78 18.00 21.21
N GLY A 13 -5.16 18.32 19.97
CA GLY A 13 -4.27 18.95 19.01
C GLY A 13 -3.31 17.99 18.30
N TYR A 14 -3.38 16.68 18.56
CA TYR A 14 -2.59 15.66 17.85
C TYR A 14 -2.72 15.81 16.34
N SER A 15 -1.60 15.88 15.62
CA SER A 15 -1.56 15.99 14.17
C SER A 15 -0.92 14.77 13.53
N PHE A 16 -1.48 14.31 12.41
CA PHE A 16 -0.96 13.18 11.63
C PHE A 16 -1.03 13.49 10.14
N GLY A 17 0.09 13.35 9.44
CA GLY A 17 0.19 13.48 7.99
C GLY A 17 0.47 12.13 7.35
N ALA A 18 -0.22 11.81 6.26
CA ALA A 18 0.04 10.59 5.49
C ALA A 18 -0.17 10.79 4.00
N SER A 19 0.75 10.25 3.21
CA SER A 19 0.59 10.12 1.76
C SER A 19 0.04 8.74 1.42
N THR A 20 -1.10 8.68 0.75
CA THR A 20 -1.79 7.44 0.34
C THR A 20 -1.67 7.15 -1.16
N GLY A 21 -0.94 7.98 -1.91
CA GLY A 21 -0.63 7.70 -3.30
C GLY A 21 0.64 8.38 -3.79
N VAL A 22 1.17 7.88 -4.92
CA VAL A 22 2.44 8.32 -5.52
C VAL A 22 2.27 8.83 -6.96
N GLY A 23 1.02 9.02 -7.41
CA GLY A 23 0.74 9.58 -8.73
C GLY A 23 1.29 8.73 -9.88
N PHE A 24 1.81 9.39 -10.91
CA PHE A 24 2.47 8.82 -12.07
C PHE A 24 3.77 8.07 -11.76
N MET A 25 4.32 8.22 -10.55
CA MET A 25 5.49 7.46 -10.12
C MET A 25 5.14 6.03 -9.68
N PHE A 26 3.85 5.66 -9.58
CA PHE A 26 3.44 4.32 -9.14
C PHE A 26 4.15 3.16 -9.88
N PRO A 27 4.32 3.19 -11.21
CA PRO A 27 5.04 2.12 -11.91
C PRO A 27 6.49 1.96 -11.44
N MET A 28 7.20 3.07 -11.22
CA MET A 28 8.58 3.05 -10.71
C MET A 28 8.61 2.55 -9.26
N VAL A 29 7.74 3.08 -8.40
CA VAL A 29 7.63 2.68 -7.00
C VAL A 29 7.32 1.18 -6.90
N TYR A 30 6.41 0.66 -7.72
CA TYR A 30 6.08 -0.75 -7.78
C TYR A 30 7.30 -1.60 -8.16
N ALA A 31 7.97 -1.25 -9.27
CA ALA A 31 9.14 -1.99 -9.75
C ALA A 31 10.26 -2.02 -8.71
N GLU A 32 10.55 -0.88 -8.08
CA GLU A 32 11.53 -0.79 -6.98
C GLU A 32 11.13 -1.65 -5.78
N THR A 33 9.84 -1.62 -5.40
CA THR A 33 9.32 -2.40 -4.27
C THR A 33 9.46 -3.90 -4.52
N VAL A 34 9.16 -4.37 -5.73
CA VAL A 34 9.35 -5.78 -6.12
C VAL A 34 10.84 -6.15 -6.11
N GLN A 35 11.73 -5.27 -6.57
CA GLN A 35 13.17 -5.53 -6.50
C GLN A 35 13.65 -5.63 -5.05
N LYS A 36 13.22 -4.73 -4.17
CA LYS A 36 13.54 -4.76 -2.72
C LYS A 36 13.00 -6.03 -2.05
N ALA A 37 11.80 -6.45 -2.40
CA ALA A 37 11.21 -7.72 -1.98
C ALA A 37 12.09 -8.92 -2.37
N LYS A 38 12.50 -9.02 -3.64
CA LYS A 38 13.35 -10.11 -4.13
C LYS A 38 14.73 -10.12 -3.46
N LYS A 39 15.28 -8.95 -3.14
CA LYS A 39 16.53 -8.79 -2.39
C LYS A 39 16.40 -9.14 -0.90
N GLY A 40 15.17 -9.24 -0.36
CA GLY A 40 14.90 -9.50 1.06
C GLY A 40 14.91 -8.26 1.95
N GLU A 41 14.94 -7.07 1.36
CA GLU A 41 14.91 -5.79 2.10
C GLU A 41 13.54 -5.53 2.76
N LEU A 42 12.47 -6.15 2.24
CA LEU A 42 11.10 -6.07 2.78
C LEU A 42 10.76 -7.24 3.71
N GLY A 43 11.76 -8.01 4.13
CA GLY A 43 11.60 -9.17 4.99
C GLY A 43 11.67 -10.50 4.25
N LYS A 44 12.02 -11.56 5.00
CA LYS A 44 12.20 -12.90 4.45
C LYS A 44 10.91 -13.52 3.93
N GLU A 45 9.78 -13.22 4.56
CA GLU A 45 8.46 -13.76 4.16
C GLU A 45 8.11 -13.38 2.73
N ILE A 46 8.26 -12.10 2.36
CA ILE A 46 8.02 -11.63 1.00
C ILE A 46 9.08 -12.19 0.03
N GLN A 47 10.33 -12.29 0.48
CA GLN A 47 11.38 -12.85 -0.36
C GLN A 47 11.09 -14.31 -0.72
N ASP A 48 10.69 -15.12 0.27
CA ASP A 48 10.38 -16.54 0.07
C ASP A 48 9.09 -16.70 -0.76
N PHE A 49 8.10 -15.83 -0.56
CA PHE A 49 6.92 -15.76 -1.44
C PHE A 49 7.30 -15.58 -2.92
N PHE A 50 8.22 -14.67 -3.25
CA PHE A 50 8.66 -14.50 -4.64
C PHE A 50 9.54 -15.64 -5.17
N LYS A 51 10.14 -16.46 -4.30
CA LYS A 51 10.86 -17.68 -4.71
C LYS A 51 9.90 -18.82 -5.02
N GLU A 52 8.81 -18.93 -4.26
CA GLU A 52 7.79 -19.97 -4.42
C GLU A 52 6.79 -19.62 -5.53
N HIS A 53 6.50 -18.33 -5.73
CA HIS A 53 5.56 -17.81 -6.69
C HIS A 53 6.22 -16.75 -7.58
N GLU A 54 6.88 -17.18 -8.66
CA GLU A 54 7.54 -16.27 -9.62
C GLU A 54 6.55 -15.27 -10.25
N ASP A 55 5.31 -15.70 -10.49
CA ASP A 55 4.20 -14.89 -11.01
C ASP A 55 3.40 -14.16 -9.90
N GLY A 56 3.86 -14.22 -8.65
CA GLY A 56 3.25 -13.54 -7.52
C GLY A 56 3.31 -12.02 -7.66
N ALA A 57 2.32 -11.33 -7.08
CA ALA A 57 2.26 -9.88 -7.02
C ALA A 57 2.15 -9.39 -5.57
N ILE A 58 2.54 -8.13 -5.34
CA ILE A 58 2.41 -7.47 -4.05
C ILE A 58 1.68 -6.14 -4.20
N ASN A 59 0.94 -5.74 -3.18
CA ASN A 59 0.29 -4.44 -3.17
C ASN A 59 1.26 -3.33 -2.72
N ALA A 60 1.84 -2.60 -3.67
CA ALA A 60 2.75 -1.47 -3.41
C ALA A 60 2.02 -0.13 -3.13
N SER A 61 0.70 -0.17 -2.85
CA SER A 61 -0.06 1.05 -2.55
C SER A 61 0.23 1.54 -1.14
N MET A 62 0.32 2.87 -0.99
CA MET A 62 0.50 3.52 0.31
C MET A 62 -0.83 3.56 1.06
N VAL A 63 -0.80 3.15 2.33
CA VAL A 63 -1.96 3.08 3.21
C VAL A 63 -1.64 3.68 4.57
N ILE A 64 -2.67 4.18 5.25
CA ILE A 64 -2.57 4.55 6.66
C ILE A 64 -2.73 3.27 7.48
N LEU A 65 -1.80 3.04 8.39
CA LEU A 65 -1.78 1.89 9.29
C LEU A 65 -2.16 2.35 10.69
N ARG A 66 -3.02 1.58 11.37
CA ARG A 66 -3.35 1.80 12.79
C ARG A 66 -2.96 0.57 13.60
N CYS A 67 -2.26 0.79 14.71
CA CYS A 67 -2.00 -0.26 15.67
C CYS A 67 -3.28 -0.65 16.42
N GLU A 68 -3.57 -1.95 16.50
CA GLU A 68 -4.73 -2.46 17.21
C GLU A 68 -4.58 -2.30 18.73
N ASP A 69 -3.36 -2.40 19.26
CA ASP A 69 -3.09 -2.36 20.70
C ASP A 69 -3.03 -0.93 21.26
N CYS A 70 -2.24 -0.04 20.65
CA CYS A 70 -2.01 1.31 21.17
C CYS A 70 -2.71 2.42 20.36
N GLY A 71 -3.35 2.08 19.24
CA GLY A 71 -4.02 3.06 18.37
C GLY A 71 -3.09 3.95 17.55
N HIS A 72 -1.76 3.81 17.68
CA HIS A 72 -0.78 4.62 16.96
C HIS A 72 -0.99 4.54 15.45
N LEU A 73 -0.90 5.69 14.80
CA LEU A 73 -1.07 5.85 13.36
C LEU A 73 0.29 5.98 12.68
N SER A 74 0.48 5.25 11.59
CA SER A 74 1.64 5.37 10.72
C SER A 74 1.20 5.29 9.26
N SER A 75 2.10 5.55 8.32
CA SER A 75 1.88 5.34 6.90
C SER A 75 2.91 4.35 6.36
N GLY A 76 2.50 3.51 5.42
CA GLY A 76 3.38 2.51 4.84
C GLY A 76 2.76 1.85 3.63
N MET A 77 3.54 1.04 2.91
CA MET A 77 3.02 0.24 1.81
C MET A 77 2.20 -0.94 2.34
N ASN A 78 1.12 -1.33 1.67
CA ASN A 78 0.29 -2.44 2.11
C ASN A 78 1.07 -3.77 2.14
N LEU A 79 1.85 -4.04 1.09
CA LEU A 79 2.71 -5.23 0.90
C LEU A 79 2.00 -6.59 0.98
N THR A 80 0.67 -6.63 1.01
CA THR A 80 -0.09 -7.88 0.92
C THR A 80 0.27 -8.63 -0.37
N MET A 81 0.48 -9.93 -0.24
CA MET A 81 0.93 -10.83 -1.29
C MET A 81 -0.25 -11.52 -1.97
N TYR A 82 -0.16 -11.67 -3.28
CA TYR A 82 -1.25 -12.13 -4.14
C TYR A 82 -0.74 -13.12 -5.18
N VAL A 83 -1.48 -14.21 -5.41
CA VAL A 83 -1.18 -15.19 -6.45
C VAL A 83 -2.18 -15.08 -7.60
N PRO A 84 -1.77 -15.29 -8.87
CA PRO A 84 -2.68 -15.23 -10.00
C PRO A 84 -3.82 -16.25 -9.85
N ASN A 85 -5.07 -15.82 -10.07
CA ASN A 85 -6.26 -16.65 -9.89
C ASN A 85 -6.62 -17.49 -11.15
N GLY A 86 -5.69 -17.60 -12.10
CA GLY A 86 -5.88 -18.28 -13.38
C GLY A 86 -6.56 -17.44 -14.47
N LYS A 87 -7.15 -16.28 -14.12
CA LYS A 87 -7.60 -15.30 -15.11
C LYS A 87 -6.38 -14.51 -15.58
N LYS A 88 -6.13 -14.53 -16.88
CA LYS A 88 -5.13 -13.65 -17.49
C LYS A 88 -5.83 -12.38 -17.93
N PRO A 89 -5.36 -11.17 -17.55
CA PRO A 89 -5.85 -9.96 -18.17
C PRO A 89 -5.58 -10.02 -19.66
N LYS A 90 -6.44 -9.36 -20.42
CA LYS A 90 -6.25 -9.23 -21.85
C LYS A 90 -4.96 -8.46 -22.08
N LYS A 91 -3.98 -9.10 -22.72
CA LYS A 91 -2.93 -8.37 -23.42
C LYS A 91 -3.64 -7.46 -24.42
N ASN A 92 -3.64 -6.17 -24.14
CA ASN A 92 -3.83 -5.13 -25.16
C ASN A 92 -2.83 -5.36 -26.31
N GLU A 93 -3.19 -4.93 -27.51
CA GLU A 93 -2.44 -5.18 -28.76
C GLU A 93 -1.01 -4.58 -28.74
N HIS A 94 -0.71 -3.74 -27.74
CA HIS A 94 0.62 -3.20 -27.45
C HIS A 94 1.41 -3.95 -26.35
N GLY A 95 0.90 -5.11 -25.90
CA GLY A 95 1.65 -6.08 -25.11
C GLY A 95 1.90 -5.75 -23.64
N ARG A 96 1.12 -4.89 -22.97
CA ARG A 96 1.47 -4.41 -21.61
C ARG A 96 0.29 -4.31 -20.64
N TRP A 97 0.50 -4.83 -19.43
CA TRP A 97 -0.40 -4.68 -18.29
C TRP A 97 -0.29 -3.25 -17.74
N SER A 98 -1.07 -2.30 -18.27
CA SER A 98 -1.27 -0.99 -17.64
C SER A 98 -2.16 -0.08 -18.47
N VAL A 99 -3.12 0.56 -17.80
CA VAL A 99 -3.86 1.73 -18.30
C VAL A 99 -2.89 2.89 -18.57
N ALA A 100 -2.88 3.36 -19.82
CA ALA A 100 -2.32 4.60 -20.36
C ALA A 100 -1.55 5.51 -19.37
N LEU A 101 -0.23 5.33 -19.28
CA LEU A 101 0.71 6.32 -18.78
C LEU A 101 1.84 6.54 -19.80
N PRO A 102 2.42 7.75 -19.89
CA PRO A 102 3.43 8.10 -20.91
C PRO A 102 4.81 7.45 -20.71
N PHE A 103 4.98 6.63 -19.67
CA PHE A 103 6.23 5.96 -19.37
C PHE A 103 6.23 4.56 -20.00
N GLU A 104 6.76 4.47 -21.22
CA GLU A 104 6.98 3.18 -21.85
C GLU A 104 7.99 2.33 -21.03
N GLY A 105 7.57 1.17 -20.51
CA GLY A 105 8.51 0.09 -20.16
C GLY A 105 8.53 -0.43 -18.73
N ALA A 106 7.63 -0.01 -17.83
CA ALA A 106 7.53 -0.60 -16.50
C ALA A 106 6.34 -1.56 -16.40
N ASP A 107 6.59 -2.83 -16.09
CA ASP A 107 5.54 -3.78 -15.70
C ASP A 107 5.13 -3.48 -14.25
N TYR A 108 3.85 -3.20 -14.01
CA TYR A 108 3.30 -2.98 -12.67
C TYR A 108 1.91 -3.58 -12.53
N VAL A 109 1.52 -3.87 -11.29
CA VAL A 109 0.18 -4.40 -10.99
C VAL A 109 -0.56 -3.38 -10.14
N THR A 110 -1.70 -2.91 -10.64
CA THR A 110 -2.57 -1.99 -9.93
C THR A 110 -3.46 -2.69 -8.91
N GLY A 111 -4.03 -1.93 -7.96
CA GLY A 111 -5.02 -2.46 -7.02
C GLY A 111 -6.22 -3.12 -7.71
N ILE A 112 -6.68 -2.54 -8.82
CA ILE A 112 -7.79 -3.09 -9.63
C ILE A 112 -7.40 -4.46 -10.21
N GLU A 113 -6.19 -4.59 -10.73
CA GLU A 113 -5.72 -5.88 -11.27
C GLU A 113 -5.56 -6.94 -10.17
N LEU A 114 -5.10 -6.55 -8.98
CA LEU A 114 -5.04 -7.45 -7.82
C LEU A 114 -6.42 -7.99 -7.44
N GLU A 115 -7.45 -7.14 -7.50
CA GLU A 115 -8.84 -7.54 -7.20
C GLU A 115 -9.45 -8.44 -8.29
N GLU A 116 -9.13 -8.21 -9.56
CA GLU A 116 -9.73 -8.95 -10.68
C GLU A 116 -9.01 -10.26 -11.03
N TYR A 117 -7.67 -10.24 -11.08
CA TYR A 117 -6.82 -11.30 -11.65
C TYR A 117 -6.01 -12.07 -10.62
N TYR A 118 -6.03 -11.65 -9.36
CA TYR A 118 -5.30 -12.33 -8.30
C TYR A 118 -6.21 -12.79 -7.15
N THR A 119 -5.63 -13.58 -6.26
CA THR A 119 -6.23 -13.99 -4.99
C THR A 119 -5.25 -13.67 -3.88
N GLU A 120 -5.75 -13.09 -2.78
CA GLU A 120 -4.95 -12.80 -1.59
C GLU A 120 -4.32 -14.10 -1.07
N PHE A 121 -3.00 -14.12 -1.02
CA PHE A 121 -2.23 -15.26 -0.49
C PHE A 121 -1.94 -15.05 0.99
N ALA A 122 -1.35 -13.91 1.33
CA ALA A 122 -1.01 -13.58 2.71
C ALA A 122 -0.92 -12.07 2.93
N LYS A 123 -1.47 -11.60 4.06
CA LYS A 123 -1.36 -10.21 4.49
C LYS A 123 -0.01 -9.96 5.13
N TYR A 124 0.61 -8.83 4.80
CA TYR A 124 1.88 -8.45 5.42
C TYR A 124 1.67 -8.04 6.90
N PRO A 125 2.44 -8.61 7.84
CA PRO A 125 2.29 -8.32 9.26
C PRO A 125 2.97 -6.99 9.63
N HIS A 126 2.28 -5.88 9.41
CA HIS A 126 2.74 -4.56 9.86
C HIS A 126 2.90 -4.53 11.38
N LYS A 127 4.05 -4.04 11.86
CA LYS A 127 4.37 -3.94 13.29
C LYS A 127 4.43 -2.48 13.71
N CYS A 128 3.85 -2.19 14.87
CA CYS A 128 3.88 -0.86 15.45
C CYS A 128 5.26 -0.58 16.04
N GLU A 129 5.86 0.55 15.66
CA GLU A 129 7.14 0.99 16.21
C GLU A 129 7.04 1.36 17.70
N ASN A 130 5.85 1.77 18.16
CA ASN A 130 5.65 2.22 19.53
C ASN A 130 5.49 1.07 20.53
N CYS A 131 4.70 0.04 20.20
CA CYS A 131 4.41 -1.07 21.13
C CYS A 131 4.79 -2.46 20.62
N GLY A 132 5.26 -2.60 19.37
CA GLY A 132 5.51 -3.89 18.72
C GLY A 132 4.25 -4.65 18.30
N GLY A 133 3.06 -4.09 18.57
CA GLY A 133 1.75 -4.66 18.26
C GLY A 133 1.46 -4.74 16.77
N ARG A 134 0.37 -5.42 16.41
CA ARG A 134 -0.06 -5.55 15.01
C ARG A 134 -0.67 -4.23 14.53
N MET A 135 -0.34 -3.84 13.30
CA MET A 135 -1.02 -2.75 12.61
C MET A 135 -1.87 -3.26 11.46
N ILE A 136 -3.00 -2.60 11.26
CA ILE A 136 -3.94 -2.89 10.19
C ILE A 136 -4.09 -1.68 9.26
N PRO A 137 -4.21 -1.89 7.94
CA PRO A 137 -4.52 -0.82 7.01
C PRO A 137 -5.93 -0.29 7.27
N LEU A 138 -6.05 1.04 7.35
CA LEU A 138 -7.33 1.73 7.48
C LEU A 138 -7.88 2.09 6.10
N HIS A 139 -9.16 1.81 5.91
CA HIS A 139 -9.96 2.25 4.76
C HIS A 139 -10.92 3.39 5.12
N THR A 140 -10.96 3.78 6.39
CA THR A 140 -11.86 4.80 6.95
C THR A 140 -11.07 5.90 7.64
N LYS A 141 -11.76 6.99 8.01
CA LYS A 141 -11.12 8.15 8.67
C LYS A 141 -10.36 7.73 9.93
N PRO A 142 -9.11 8.18 10.10
CA PRO A 142 -8.31 7.84 11.26
C PRO A 142 -8.90 8.46 12.54
N VAL A 143 -8.66 7.77 13.66
CA VAL A 143 -9.12 8.17 14.99
C VAL A 143 -7.91 8.51 15.84
N CYS A 144 -8.02 9.55 16.66
CA CYS A 144 -6.94 9.97 17.55
C CYS A 144 -6.58 8.84 18.54
N PRO A 145 -5.30 8.46 18.67
CA PRO A 145 -4.86 7.43 19.62
C PRO A 145 -5.10 7.84 21.08
N GLU A 146 -5.01 9.14 21.40
CA GLU A 146 -5.12 9.63 22.78
C GLU A 146 -6.56 9.86 23.22
N CYS A 147 -7.38 10.45 22.35
CA CYS A 147 -8.73 10.89 22.69
C CYS A 147 -9.84 10.00 22.12
N ASN A 148 -9.48 8.97 21.35
CA ASN A 148 -10.39 8.10 20.59
C ASN A 148 -11.48 8.88 19.82
N THR A 149 -11.17 10.11 19.41
CA THR A 149 -12.07 11.02 18.71
C THR A 149 -11.66 11.03 17.23
N PRO A 150 -12.61 11.01 16.27
CA PRO A 150 -12.30 11.10 14.85
C PRO A 150 -11.42 12.31 14.58
N LEU A 151 -10.36 12.13 13.78
CA LEU A 151 -9.53 13.26 13.37
C LEU A 151 -10.26 14.07 12.30
N GLU A 152 -10.11 15.39 12.35
CA GLU A 152 -10.58 16.31 11.32
C GLU A 152 -9.50 16.43 10.25
N GLU A 153 -9.92 16.41 8.99
CA GLU A 153 -9.04 16.63 7.85
C GLU A 153 -8.84 18.14 7.69
N GLU A 154 -7.62 18.62 7.91
CA GLU A 154 -7.28 20.05 7.76
C GLU A 154 -6.84 20.38 6.34
N LEU A 155 -6.20 19.43 5.65
CA LEU A 155 -5.68 19.63 4.31
C LEU A 155 -5.71 18.31 3.53
N ASP A 156 -6.22 18.41 2.30
CA ASP A 156 -6.11 17.39 1.26
C ASP A 156 -5.20 17.93 0.15
N LEU A 157 -4.14 17.19 -0.14
CA LEU A 157 -3.21 17.46 -1.22
C LEU A 157 -3.39 16.38 -2.28
N LEU A 158 -3.75 16.79 -3.48
CA LEU A 158 -3.87 15.90 -4.64
C LEU A 158 -2.79 16.24 -5.65
N TRP A 159 -2.14 15.21 -6.20
CA TRP A 159 -1.12 15.37 -7.25
C TRP A 159 -1.08 14.16 -8.17
N ASP A 160 -0.30 14.28 -9.24
CA ASP A 160 -0.04 13.23 -10.21
C ASP A 160 1.44 13.19 -10.59
#